data_AF-A0A8S0FPY9-F1
#
_entry.id   AF-A0A8S0FPY9-F1
#
_cell.length_a   1.000
_cell.length_b   1.000
_cell.length_c   1.000
_cell.angle_alpha   90.00
_cell.angle_beta   90.00
_cell.angle_gamma   90.00
#
_symmetry.space_group_name_H-M   'P 1'
#
loop_
_entity.id
_entity.type
_entity.pdbx_description
1 polymer ?
#
loop_
_entity_poly.entity_id
_entity_poly.type
_entity_poly.pdbx_seq_one_letter_code
_entity_poly.pdbx_strand_id
1 'polypeptide(L)'
;MKRLIVGISGASGAIYGVRLLQVLRDVTDIETHLVMSQAARQTLSLETDFSLREVQALADVTHDARDIAASISSGSFQTLGMVILPCSIKTLSGIVHSYTDGLLTRAADVVLKERRPLVLCVREGLRDLITPERHCT
;
A
#
# COMPACT_ATOMS: atom_id res chain seq x y z
N MET A 1 -5.65 6.86 20.73
CA MET A 1 -5.28 5.91 19.67
C MET A 1 -5.75 6.44 18.34
N LYS A 2 -4.81 6.87 17.52
CA LYS A 2 -5.03 7.40 16.18
C LYS A 2 -4.85 6.27 15.17
N ARG A 3 -5.60 6.28 14.06
CA ARG A 3 -5.55 5.20 13.06
C ARG A 3 -4.78 5.63 11.82
N LEU A 4 -3.86 4.80 11.34
CA LEU A 4 -3.10 5.05 10.11
C LEU A 4 -3.27 3.89 9.14
N ILE A 5 -3.66 4.19 7.89
CA ILE A 5 -3.74 3.19 6.83
C ILE A 5 -2.35 3.05 6.20
N VAL A 6 -1.86 1.81 6.13
CA VAL A 6 -0.60 1.47 5.46
C VAL A 6 -0.92 0.60 4.25
N GLY A 7 -0.66 1.14 3.06
CA GLY A 7 -0.79 0.45 1.79
C GLY A 7 0.55 -0.05 1.28
N ILE A 8 0.61 -1.28 0.81
CA ILE A 8 1.76 -1.81 0.06
C ILE A 8 1.25 -2.22 -1.32
N SER A 9 1.82 -1.64 -2.37
CA SER A 9 1.50 -1.97 -3.76
C SER A 9 2.62 -2.76 -4.44
N GLY A 10 2.37 -3.27 -5.65
CA GLY A 10 3.33 -4.09 -6.40
C GLY A 10 4.41 -3.27 -7.12
N ALA A 11 4.96 -2.26 -6.47
CA ALA A 11 6.19 -1.62 -6.89
C ALA A 11 7.37 -2.29 -6.19
N SER A 12 8.55 -2.23 -6.82
CA SER A 12 9.77 -2.72 -6.18
C SER A 12 10.01 -2.00 -4.85
N GLY A 13 10.67 -2.65 -3.90
CA GLY A 13 11.04 -2.08 -2.61
C GLY A 13 10.03 -2.42 -1.53
N ALA A 14 9.47 -3.64 -1.57
CA ALA A 14 8.54 -4.12 -0.55
C ALA A 14 9.11 -3.99 0.88
N ILE A 15 10.44 -4.07 1.02
CA ILE A 15 11.16 -3.89 2.28
C ILE A 15 10.86 -2.55 2.97
N TYR A 16 10.58 -1.47 2.23
CA TYR A 16 10.25 -0.18 2.83
C TYR A 16 8.91 -0.21 3.55
N GLY A 17 7.91 -0.88 2.98
CA GLY A 17 6.61 -1.08 3.62
C GLY A 17 6.73 -1.95 4.88
N VAL A 18 7.53 -3.02 4.82
CA VAL A 18 7.83 -3.88 5.98
C VAL A 18 8.51 -3.08 7.08
N ARG A 19 9.52 -2.28 6.74
CA ARG A 19 10.29 -1.50 7.73
C ARG A 19 9.45 -0.39 8.35
N LEU A 20 8.56 0.22 7.58
CA LEU A 20 7.57 1.17 8.09
C LEU A 20 6.67 0.52 9.14
N LEU A 21 6.13 -0.67 8.88
CA LEU A 21 5.31 -1.40 9.86
C LEU A 21 6.10 -1.74 11.12
N GLN A 22 7.36 -2.18 10.99
CA GLN A 22 8.22 -2.46 12.15
C GLN A 22 8.41 -1.23 13.03
N VAL A 23 8.68 -0.07 12.44
CA VAL A 23 8.84 1.19 13.18
C VAL A 23 7.53 1.64 13.81
N LEU A 24 6.42 1.53 13.09
CA LEU A 24 5.10 1.93 13.61
C LEU A 24 4.62 1.05 14.76
N ARG A 25 5.06 -0.20 14.81
CA ARG A 25 4.73 -1.14 15.90
C ARG A 25 5.19 -0.65 17.27
N ASP A 26 6.28 0.11 17.32
CA ASP A 26 6.83 0.67 18.55
C ASP A 26 6.10 1.97 18.97
N VAL A 27 5.17 2.48 18.15
CA VAL A 27 4.44 3.72 18.40
C VAL A 27 3.06 3.43 19.00
N THR A 28 2.96 3.49 20.33
CA THR A 28 1.77 3.05 21.10
C THR A 28 0.47 3.85 20.89
N ASP A 29 0.52 5.05 20.29
CA ASP A 29 -0.69 5.85 20.00
C ASP A 29 -1.19 5.67 18.55
N ILE A 30 -0.60 4.76 17.76
CA ILE A 30 -1.00 4.48 16.38
C ILE A 30 -1.52 3.05 16.24
N GLU A 31 -2.75 2.91 15.76
CA GLU A 31 -3.35 1.66 15.28
C GLU A 31 -3.18 1.59 13.75
N THR A 32 -2.48 0.57 13.28
CA THR A 32 -2.12 0.38 11.87
C THR A 32 -3.11 -0.52 11.14
N HIS A 33 -3.60 -0.04 10.00
CA HIS A 33 -4.48 -0.81 9.10
C HIS A 33 -3.76 -1.11 7.80
N LEU A 34 -3.31 -2.35 7.64
CA LEU A 34 -2.57 -2.81 6.46
C LEU A 34 -3.50 -3.25 5.33
N VAL A 35 -3.20 -2.81 4.11
CA VAL A 35 -3.72 -3.36 2.85
C VAL A 35 -2.56 -3.67 1.92
N MET A 36 -2.51 -4.88 1.40
CA MET A 36 -1.51 -5.29 0.40
C MET A 36 -2.20 -5.71 -0.89
N SER A 37 -1.84 -5.08 -2.02
CA SER A 37 -2.33 -5.52 -3.32
C SER A 37 -1.81 -6.93 -3.65
N GLN A 38 -2.48 -7.62 -4.59
CA GLN A 38 -2.02 -8.94 -5.03
C GLN A 38 -0.58 -8.90 -5.57
N ALA A 39 -0.27 -7.89 -6.37
CA ALA A 39 1.08 -7.68 -6.91
C ALA A 39 2.10 -7.41 -5.78
N ALA A 40 1.73 -6.68 -4.72
CA ALA A 40 2.60 -6.46 -3.57
C ALA A 40 3.01 -7.76 -2.88
N ARG A 41 2.09 -8.74 -2.78
CA ARG A 41 2.38 -10.06 -2.20
C ARG A 41 3.43 -10.81 -3.03
N GLN A 42 3.34 -10.71 -4.35
CA GLN A 42 4.33 -11.31 -5.25
C GLN A 42 5.69 -10.63 -5.13
N THR A 43 5.72 -9.30 -5.15
CA THR A 43 6.96 -8.53 -4.99
C THR A 43 7.64 -8.80 -3.65
N LEU A 44 6.86 -8.90 -2.55
CA LEU A 44 7.38 -9.25 -1.24
C LEU A 44 8.15 -10.58 -1.28
N SER A 45 7.54 -11.62 -1.85
CA SER A 45 8.16 -12.95 -1.96
C SER A 45 9.38 -12.99 -2.88
N LEU A 46 9.48 -12.07 -3.84
CA LEU A 46 10.60 -12.00 -4.79
C LEU A 46 11.80 -11.21 -4.24
N GLU A 47 11.54 -10.20 -3.41
CA GLU A 47 12.57 -9.24 -3.00
C GLU A 47 13.03 -9.41 -1.55
N THR A 48 12.30 -10.18 -0.74
CA THR A 48 12.55 -10.28 0.70
C THR A 48 12.34 -11.70 1.21
N ASP A 49 12.99 -12.02 2.32
CA ASP A 49 12.80 -13.29 3.02
C ASP A 49 11.55 -13.31 3.91
N PHE A 50 10.79 -12.21 3.96
CA PHE A 50 9.57 -12.13 4.77
C PHE A 50 8.42 -12.87 4.11
N SER A 51 7.77 -13.74 4.89
CA SER A 51 6.49 -14.30 4.51
C SER A 51 5.36 -13.26 4.63
N LEU A 52 4.30 -13.46 3.84
CA LEU A 52 3.10 -12.63 3.93
C LEU A 52 2.53 -12.56 5.36
N ARG A 53 2.55 -13.69 6.08
CA ARG A 53 2.04 -13.76 7.45
C ARG A 53 2.86 -12.94 8.43
N GLU A 54 4.20 -12.95 8.29
CA GLU A 54 5.07 -12.14 9.14
C GLU A 54 4.80 -10.66 8.95
N VAL A 55 4.65 -10.21 7.69
CA VAL A 55 4.33 -8.80 7.39
C VAL A 55 2.95 -8.43 7.93
N GLN A 56 1.95 -9.30 7.75
CA GLN A 56 0.61 -9.10 8.29
C GLN A 56 0.61 -8.99 9.82
N ALA A 57 1.42 -9.79 10.51
CA ALA A 57 1.53 -9.76 11.97
C ALA A 57 2.20 -8.49 12.53
N LEU A 58 2.86 -7.69 11.68
CA LEU A 58 3.42 -6.40 12.08
C LEU A 58 2.36 -5.30 12.22
N ALA A 59 1.20 -5.46 11.60
CA ALA A 59 0.09 -4.50 11.68
C ALA A 59 -0.95 -4.93 12.72
N ASP A 60 -1.69 -3.96 13.27
CA ASP A 60 -2.77 -4.21 14.23
C ASP A 60 -3.99 -4.83 13.55
N VAL A 61 -4.30 -4.37 12.33
CA VAL A 61 -5.42 -4.86 11.53
C VAL A 61 -4.97 -5.05 10.08
N THR A 62 -5.31 -6.18 9.49
CA THR A 62 -5.03 -6.48 8.08
C THR A 62 -6.32 -6.69 7.30
N HIS A 63 -6.45 -6.00 6.17
CA HIS A 63 -7.62 -6.12 5.29
C HIS A 63 -7.28 -6.84 3.99
N ASP A 64 -8.18 -7.68 3.47
CA ASP A 64 -8.01 -8.26 2.13
C ASP A 64 -8.21 -7.15 1.08
N ALA A 65 -7.32 -7.06 0.09
CA ALA A 65 -7.42 -6.07 -0.97
C ALA A 65 -8.71 -6.20 -1.81
N ARG A 66 -9.41 -7.33 -1.75
CA ARG A 66 -10.70 -7.57 -2.42
C ARG A 66 -11.90 -7.22 -1.55
N ASP A 67 -11.71 -7.00 -0.25
CA ASP A 67 -12.80 -6.67 0.66
C ASP A 67 -13.15 -5.18 0.59
N ILE A 68 -13.97 -4.80 -0.38
CA ILE A 68 -14.43 -3.41 -0.55
C ILE A 68 -15.32 -2.95 0.62
N ALA A 69 -15.87 -3.89 1.42
CA ALA A 69 -16.71 -3.58 2.57
C ALA A 69 -15.90 -3.31 3.87
N ALA A 70 -14.57 -3.43 3.81
CA ALA A 70 -13.70 -3.16 4.94
C ALA A 70 -13.84 -1.71 5.45
N SER A 71 -13.65 -1.51 6.76
CA SER A 71 -13.90 -0.22 7.43
C SER A 71 -13.19 0.98 6.78
N ILE A 72 -11.97 0.78 6.28
CA ILE A 72 -11.14 1.81 5.65
C ILE A 72 -11.69 2.32 4.31
N SER A 73 -12.70 1.66 3.73
CA SER A 73 -13.42 2.13 2.53
C SER A 73 -14.56 3.12 2.85
N SER A 74 -14.77 3.42 4.13
CA SER A 74 -15.77 4.37 4.61
C SER A 74 -15.15 5.67 5.14
N GLY A 75 -15.72 6.81 4.75
CA GLY A 75 -15.31 8.11 5.28
C GLY A 75 -15.61 8.30 6.77
N SER A 76 -16.64 7.61 7.30
CA SER A 76 -16.97 7.64 8.73
C SER A 76 -15.91 6.97 9.60
N PHE A 77 -15.07 6.10 9.02
CA PHE A 77 -13.94 5.51 9.71
C PHE A 77 -12.82 6.54 9.82
N GLN A 78 -12.68 7.16 10.98
CA GLN A 78 -11.70 8.24 11.19
C GLN A 78 -10.27 7.70 11.24
N THR A 79 -9.45 8.20 10.33
CA THR A 79 -8.02 7.92 10.19
C THR A 79 -7.24 9.22 10.13
N LEU A 80 -5.97 9.20 10.54
CA LEU A 80 -5.02 10.30 10.35
C LEU A 80 -4.74 10.56 8.87
N GLY A 81 -4.91 9.55 8.03
CA GLY A 81 -4.50 9.55 6.65
C GLY A 81 -4.09 8.16 6.21
N MET A 82 -3.37 8.12 5.10
CA MET A 82 -2.88 6.90 4.48
C MET A 82 -1.49 7.11 3.90
N VAL A 83 -0.65 6.08 3.99
CA VAL A 83 0.64 6.01 3.33
C VAL A 83 0.69 4.79 2.43
N ILE A 84 1.14 4.94 1.19
CA ILE A 84 1.38 3.82 0.26
C ILE A 84 2.88 3.71 -0.01
N LEU A 85 3.49 2.64 0.47
CA LEU A 85 4.94 2.42 0.44
C LEU A 85 5.28 0.93 0.18
N PRO A 86 5.81 0.57 -1.00
CA PRO A 86 5.95 1.40 -2.19
C PRO A 86 4.63 1.56 -2.97
N CYS A 87 4.53 2.61 -3.78
CA CYS A 87 3.41 2.92 -4.68
C CYS A 87 3.84 2.68 -6.15
N SER A 88 3.14 1.79 -6.85
CA SER A 88 3.33 1.51 -8.28
C SER A 88 2.65 2.57 -9.14
N ILE A 89 3.15 2.75 -10.38
CA ILE A 89 2.48 3.62 -11.34
C ILE A 89 1.02 3.18 -11.54
N LYS A 90 0.73 1.88 -11.59
CA LYS A 90 -0.66 1.38 -11.69
C LYS A 90 -1.54 1.90 -10.55
N THR A 91 -1.08 1.78 -9.30
CA THR A 91 -1.82 2.26 -8.13
C THR A 91 -1.98 3.78 -8.14
N LEU A 92 -0.91 4.52 -8.46
CA LEU A 92 -0.96 5.97 -8.60
C LEU A 92 -1.98 6.40 -9.66
N SER A 93 -1.91 5.82 -10.86
CA SER A 93 -2.85 6.10 -11.95
C SER A 93 -4.29 5.79 -11.55
N GLY A 94 -4.51 4.69 -10.81
CA GLY A 94 -5.82 4.36 -10.26
C GLY A 94 -6.36 5.46 -9.35
N ILE A 95 -5.54 5.95 -8.43
CA ILE A 95 -5.92 7.03 -7.49
C ILE A 95 -6.18 8.34 -8.23
N VAL A 96 -5.30 8.75 -9.13
CA VAL A 96 -5.42 10.04 -9.87
C VAL A 96 -6.69 10.09 -10.73
N HIS A 97 -7.09 8.95 -11.32
CA HIS A 97 -8.29 8.87 -12.15
C HIS A 97 -9.53 8.41 -11.37
N SER A 98 -9.44 8.26 -10.04
CA SER A 98 -10.50 7.68 -9.19
C SER A 98 -11.04 6.35 -9.72
N TYR A 99 -10.16 5.55 -10.31
CA TYR A 99 -10.44 4.22 -10.79
C TYR A 99 -10.18 3.23 -9.65
N THR A 100 -11.26 2.81 -9.01
CA THR A 100 -11.22 1.94 -7.83
C THR A 100 -11.40 0.48 -8.23
N ASP A 101 -10.28 -0.20 -8.44
CA ASP A 101 -10.21 -1.64 -8.78
C ASP A 101 -10.03 -2.55 -7.55
N GLY A 102 -9.86 -1.99 -6.36
CA GLY A 102 -9.66 -2.73 -5.11
C GLY A 102 -9.72 -1.85 -3.87
N LEU A 103 -9.59 -2.48 -2.70
CA LEU A 103 -9.66 -1.78 -1.41
C LEU A 103 -8.55 -0.74 -1.25
N LEU A 104 -7.34 -1.00 -1.79
CA LEU A 104 -6.20 -0.09 -1.70
C LEU A 104 -6.50 1.27 -2.36
N THR A 105 -6.96 1.25 -3.61
CA THR A 105 -7.31 2.45 -4.39
C THR A 105 -8.58 3.10 -3.83
N ARG A 106 -9.56 2.30 -3.40
CA ARG A 106 -10.78 2.80 -2.76
C ARG A 106 -10.52 3.53 -1.43
N ALA A 107 -9.65 2.99 -0.57
CA ALA A 107 -9.29 3.62 0.69
C ALA A 107 -8.54 4.94 0.45
N ALA A 108 -7.68 5.00 -0.57
CA ALA A 108 -7.00 6.23 -0.96
C ALA A 108 -7.99 7.31 -1.45
N ASP A 109 -8.98 6.94 -2.26
CA ASP A 109 -10.05 7.85 -2.68
C ASP A 109 -10.85 8.40 -1.50
N VAL A 110 -11.13 7.56 -0.50
CA VAL A 110 -11.80 7.98 0.74
C VAL A 110 -10.93 8.94 1.53
N VAL A 111 -9.63 8.69 1.63
CA VAL A 111 -8.68 9.59 2.30
C VAL A 111 -8.67 10.96 1.61
N LEU A 112 -8.63 10.97 0.27
CA LEU A 112 -8.68 12.21 -0.51
C LEU A 112 -10.03 12.94 -0.37
N LYS A 113 -11.17 12.22 -0.47
CA LYS A 113 -12.50 12.84 -0.37
C LYS A 113 -12.73 13.47 1.01
N GLU A 114 -12.21 12.85 2.07
CA GLU A 114 -12.29 13.35 3.45
C GLU A 114 -11.20 14.39 3.77
N ARG A 115 -10.42 14.84 2.77
CA ARG A 115 -9.32 15.83 2.90
C ARG A 115 -8.27 15.42 3.94
N ARG A 116 -7.98 14.13 4.02
CA ARG A 116 -6.95 13.58 4.90
C ARG A 116 -5.63 13.46 4.14
N PRO A 117 -4.48 13.57 4.83
CA PRO A 117 -3.18 13.34 4.23
C PRO A 117 -3.06 11.95 3.55
N LEU A 118 -2.67 11.95 2.28
CA LEU A 118 -2.28 10.75 1.53
C LEU A 118 -0.82 10.90 1.09
N VAL A 119 0.06 10.03 1.57
CA VAL A 119 1.47 10.00 1.20
C VAL A 119 1.72 8.84 0.24
N LEU A 120 2.25 9.13 -0.95
CA LEU A 120 2.55 8.13 -1.98
C LEU A 120 4.05 8.11 -2.24
N CYS A 121 4.71 7.00 -1.93
CA CYS A 121 6.10 6.78 -2.31
C CYS A 121 6.15 6.06 -3.65
N VAL A 122 6.04 6.83 -4.72
CA VAL A 122 6.04 6.30 -6.09
C VAL A 122 7.44 5.79 -6.42
N ARG A 123 7.55 4.52 -6.80
CA ARG A 123 8.81 3.94 -7.26
C ARG A 123 8.62 3.25 -8.59
N GLU A 124 9.37 3.71 -9.57
CA GLU A 124 9.51 3.09 -10.89
C GLU A 124 11.01 3.05 -11.27
N GLY A 125 11.43 2.04 -12.05
CA GLY A 125 12.76 1.98 -12.63
C GLY A 125 12.80 2.55 -14.06
N LEU A 126 13.74 3.45 -14.35
CA LEU A 126 13.92 4.05 -15.69
C LEU A 126 14.16 3.01 -16.82
N ARG A 127 14.55 1.78 -16.48
CA ARG A 127 14.83 0.72 -17.49
C ARG A 127 13.58 0.21 -18.21
N ASP A 128 12.40 0.29 -17.59
CA ASP A 128 11.18 -0.30 -18.15
C ASP A 128 10.40 0.67 -19.06
N LEU A 129 10.68 1.97 -18.99
CA LEU A 129 9.99 2.99 -19.79
C LEU A 129 10.70 3.34 -21.11
N ILE A 130 11.96 2.91 -21.32
CA ILE A 130 12.77 3.31 -22.51
C ILE A 130 13.59 2.16 -23.12
N THR A 131 13.29 0.89 -22.82
CA THR A 131 13.94 -0.23 -23.53
C THR A 131 12.91 -1.23 -24.02
N PRO A 132 12.30 -1.03 -25.20
CA PRO A 132 11.75 -2.16 -25.94
C PRO A 132 12.94 -3.03 -26.35
N GLU A 133 12.99 -4.23 -25.81
CA GLU A 133 13.83 -5.36 -26.25
C GLU A 133 15.36 -5.19 -26.16
N ARG A 134 15.96 -5.96 -25.24
CA ARG A 134 17.20 -6.71 -25.54
C ARG A 134 16.99 -8.18 -25.21
N HIS A 135 16.15 -8.83 -26.00
CA HIS A 135 16.44 -10.17 -26.49
C HIS A 135 17.06 -10.01 -27.88
N CYS A 136 18.38 -9.88 -27.90
CA CYS A 136 19.18 -10.35 -29.03
C CYS A 136 20.42 -11.00 -28.42
N THR A 137 20.43 -12.33 -28.53
CA THR A 137 21.64 -13.16 -28.64
C THR A 137 22.66 -12.55 -29.59
#